data_AF-A0A949UHK6-F1
#
_entry.id   AF-A0A949UHK6-F1
#
_cell.length_a   1.000
_cell.length_b   1.000
_cell.length_c   1.000
_cell.angle_alpha   90.00
_cell.angle_beta   90.00
_cell.angle_gamma   90.00
#
_symmetry.space_group_name_H-M   'P 1'
#
loop_
_entity.id
_entity.type
_entity.pdbx_description
1 polymer ?
#
loop_
_entity_poly.entity_id
_entity_poly.type
_entity_poly.pdbx_seq_one_letter_code
_entity_poly.pdbx_strand_id
1 'polypeptide(L)'
;MPLPEKSLISRIRQQQRRRKGVLAGIGDDCAILQIPAGNEALVTTDFSLEGVHFRREWHSPEVVGHRCLTRGLSDIAAMGGQPVAAFLSLALPGNLAQSWVDRFLQG
;
A
#
# COMPACT_ATOMS: atom_id res chain seq x y z
N MET A 1 -5.75 -0.98 19.90
CA MET A 1 -5.08 -2.15 19.28
C MET A 1 -5.58 -2.28 17.85
N PRO A 2 -4.75 -2.72 16.90
CA PRO A 2 -5.18 -2.99 15.54
C PRO A 2 -6.22 -4.12 15.52
N LEU A 3 -7.08 -4.11 14.50
CA LEU A 3 -7.97 -5.22 14.19
C LEU A 3 -7.15 -6.50 13.93
N PRO A 4 -7.72 -7.69 14.19
CA PRO A 4 -7.12 -8.94 13.75
C PRO A 4 -6.86 -8.93 12.24
N GLU A 5 -5.80 -9.62 11.81
CA GLU A 5 -5.31 -9.65 10.43
C GLU A 5 -6.42 -9.82 9.38
N LYS A 6 -7.25 -10.86 9.50
CA LYS A 6 -8.34 -11.15 8.56
C LYS A 6 -9.36 -9.99 8.46
N SER A 7 -9.68 -9.36 9.58
CA SER A 7 -10.60 -8.22 9.64
C SER A 7 -9.99 -6.97 8.99
N LEU A 8 -8.69 -6.74 9.18
CA LEU A 8 -7.98 -5.64 8.56
C LEU A 8 -7.90 -5.81 7.03
N ILE A 9 -7.56 -7.01 6.55
CA ILE A 9 -7.55 -7.35 5.12
C ILE A 9 -8.94 -7.15 4.51
N SER A 10 -9.99 -7.64 5.18
CA SER A 10 -11.38 -7.46 4.72
C SER A 10 -11.75 -5.97 4.60
N ARG A 11 -11.31 -5.13 5.54
CA ARG A 11 -11.56 -3.70 5.52
C ARG A 11 -10.84 -3.00 4.37
N ILE A 12 -9.57 -3.34 4.12
CA ILE A 12 -8.81 -2.81 2.98
C ILE A 12 -9.49 -3.22 1.66
N ARG A 13 -9.92 -4.49 1.55
CA ARG A 13 -10.63 -5.00 0.37
C ARG A 13 -11.89 -4.19 0.05
N GLN A 14 -12.65 -3.78 1.06
CA GLN A 14 -13.88 -2.99 0.88
C GLN A 14 -13.62 -1.56 0.38
N GLN A 15 -12.42 -1.02 0.61
CA GLN A 15 -12.04 0.33 0.17
C GLN A 15 -11.44 0.35 -1.24
N GLN A 16 -11.08 -0.81 -1.78
CA GLN A 16 -10.45 -0.93 -3.09
C GLN A 16 -11.48 -0.77 -4.22
N ARG A 17 -11.13 0.02 -5.23
CA ARG A 17 -11.89 0.12 -6.48
C ARG A 17 -11.33 -0.85 -7.51
N ARG A 18 -12.21 -1.46 -8.31
CA ARG A 18 -11.77 -2.25 -9.48
C ARG A 18 -10.98 -1.36 -10.42
N ARG A 19 -9.81 -1.84 -10.85
CA ARG A 19 -8.92 -1.12 -11.77
C ARG A 19 -8.59 -1.99 -12.97
N LYS A 20 -8.56 -1.39 -14.15
CA LYS A 20 -8.17 -2.05 -15.40
C LYS A 20 -6.74 -2.57 -15.26
N GLY A 21 -6.50 -3.82 -15.66
CA GLY A 21 -5.19 -4.48 -15.53
C GLY A 21 -5.03 -5.33 -14.26
N VAL A 22 -5.95 -5.29 -13.29
CA VAL A 22 -5.98 -6.20 -12.14
C VAL A 22 -7.10 -7.21 -12.34
N LEU A 23 -6.75 -8.44 -12.76
CA LEU A 23 -7.70 -9.52 -13.02
C LEU A 23 -8.14 -10.22 -11.73
N ALA A 24 -7.20 -10.39 -10.79
CA ALA A 24 -7.46 -10.85 -9.43
C ALA A 24 -6.69 -9.97 -8.44
N GLY A 25 -7.36 -9.49 -7.40
CA GLY A 25 -6.80 -8.60 -6.37
C GLY A 25 -6.92 -9.22 -4.97
N ILE A 26 -7.15 -8.40 -3.94
CA ILE A 26 -7.26 -8.86 -2.55
C ILE A 26 -8.38 -9.90 -2.39
N GLY A 27 -8.03 -11.06 -1.82
CA GLY A 27 -8.98 -12.13 -1.48
C GLY A 27 -8.58 -13.53 -1.94
N ASP A 28 -7.41 -13.68 -2.57
CA ASP A 28 -6.81 -14.95 -3.01
C ASP A 28 -5.32 -14.98 -2.58
N ASP A 29 -4.63 -16.09 -2.84
CA ASP A 29 -3.22 -16.27 -2.47
C ASP A 29 -2.26 -15.38 -3.26
N CYS A 30 -2.68 -14.90 -4.44
CA CYS A 30 -1.90 -13.97 -5.26
C CYS A 30 -2.79 -13.04 -6.09
N ALA A 31 -2.19 -11.94 -6.57
CA ALA A 31 -2.81 -11.07 -7.54
C ALA A 31 -2.48 -11.52 -8.98
N ILE A 32 -3.43 -11.37 -9.90
CA ILE A 32 -3.21 -11.58 -11.33
C ILE A 32 -3.25 -10.22 -12.01
N LEU A 33 -2.11 -9.81 -12.57
CA LEU A 33 -1.95 -8.54 -13.29
C LEU A 33 -1.83 -8.79 -14.79
N GLN A 34 -2.65 -8.10 -15.58
CA GLN A 34 -2.57 -8.13 -17.02
C GLN A 34 -1.64 -7.03 -17.52
N ILE A 35 -0.55 -7.42 -18.17
CA ILE A 35 0.34 -6.51 -18.88
C ILE A 35 -0.09 -6.46 -20.35
N PRO A 36 -0.41 -5.28 -20.91
CA PRO A 36 -0.74 -5.15 -22.33
C PRO A 36 0.38 -5.66 -23.24
N ALA A 37 0.02 -6.20 -24.40
CA ALA A 37 1.01 -6.63 -25.39
C ALA A 37 1.88 -5.45 -25.85
N GLY A 38 3.19 -5.67 -25.92
CA GLY A 38 4.15 -4.62 -26.27
C GLY A 38 4.56 -3.71 -25.10
N ASN A 39 4.16 -4.04 -23.87
CA ASN A 39 4.58 -3.33 -22.67
C ASN A 39 5.34 -4.28 -21.73
N GLU A 40 6.30 -3.72 -20.99
CA GLU A 40 7.00 -4.37 -19.90
C GLU A 40 6.38 -4.03 -18.54
N ALA A 41 6.59 -4.91 -17.56
CA ALA A 41 6.27 -4.63 -16.17
C ALA A 41 7.46 -3.92 -15.49
N LEU A 42 7.20 -2.76 -14.89
CA LEU A 42 8.13 -2.09 -13.99
C LEU A 42 7.75 -2.44 -12.55
N VAL A 43 8.74 -2.87 -11.76
CA VAL A 43 8.55 -3.31 -10.38
C VAL A 43 9.58 -2.62 -9.50
N THR A 44 9.10 -1.96 -8.45
CA THR A 44 9.93 -1.40 -7.37
C THR A 44 9.31 -1.81 -6.03
N THR A 45 10.11 -1.80 -4.97
CA THR A 45 9.66 -1.99 -3.61
C THR A 45 10.45 -1.09 -2.69
N ASP A 46 9.74 -0.38 -1.81
CA ASP A 46 10.31 0.47 -0.79
C ASP A 46 9.89 0.01 0.60
N PHE A 47 10.73 0.29 1.58
CA PHE A 47 10.43 0.01 2.97
C PHE A 47 10.41 1.29 3.80
N SER A 48 9.37 1.46 4.62
CA SER A 48 9.24 2.57 5.57
C SER A 48 9.21 2.02 6.99
N LEU A 49 10.05 2.59 7.85
CA LEU A 49 10.28 2.11 9.22
C LEU A 49 10.22 3.28 10.19
N GLU A 50 9.48 3.11 11.27
CA GLU A 50 9.42 4.11 12.34
C GLU A 50 10.79 4.27 13.01
N GLY A 51 11.18 5.50 13.32
CA GLY A 51 12.49 5.84 13.89
C GLY A 51 13.57 6.07 12.85
N VAL A 52 13.39 5.56 11.62
CA VAL A 52 14.31 5.74 10.49
C VAL A 52 13.71 6.67 9.44
N HIS A 53 12.54 6.32 8.91
CA HIS A 53 11.89 7.00 7.78
C HIS A 53 10.81 7.99 8.23
N PHE A 54 10.18 7.73 9.37
CA PHE A 54 9.18 8.61 9.98
C PHE A 54 9.19 8.47 11.50
N ARG A 55 8.53 9.42 12.18
CA ARG A 55 8.25 9.40 13.62
C ARG A 55 6.79 9.73 13.84
N ARG A 56 6.05 8.92 14.59
CA ARG A 56 4.62 9.15 14.92
C ARG A 56 4.39 10.40 15.76
N GLU A 57 5.43 10.85 16.48
CA GLU A 57 5.43 12.10 17.25
C GLU A 57 5.39 13.34 16.35
N TRP A 58 5.90 13.24 15.11
CA TRP A 58 6.07 14.39 14.21
C TRP A 58 5.17 14.31 12.97
N HIS A 59 4.80 13.10 12.55
CA HIS A 59 4.03 12.87 11.32
C HIS A 59 2.67 12.28 11.64
N SER A 60 1.63 12.87 11.05
CA SER A 60 0.29 12.29 11.12
C SER A 60 0.25 10.94 10.37
N PRO A 61 -0.66 10.02 10.73
CA PRO A 61 -0.75 8.73 10.04
C PRO A 61 -0.97 8.87 8.54
N GLU A 62 -1.81 9.83 8.10
CA GLU A 62 -2.06 10.12 6.68
C GLU A 62 -0.77 10.50 5.95
N VAL A 63 0.05 11.38 6.54
CA VAL A 63 1.33 11.76 5.95
C VAL A 63 2.27 10.55 5.83
N VAL A 64 2.24 9.65 6.80
CA VAL A 64 3.04 8.41 6.75
C VAL A 64 2.53 7.48 5.65
N GLY A 65 1.21 7.29 5.52
CA GLY A 65 0.57 6.52 4.45
C GLY A 65 0.91 7.04 3.06
N HIS A 66 0.68 8.34 2.87
CA HIS A 66 0.98 9.04 1.63
C HIS A 66 2.45 8.85 1.23
N ARG A 67 3.39 9.11 2.15
CA ARG A 67 4.83 8.97 1.87
C ARG A 67 5.23 7.51 1.61
N CYS A 68 4.56 6.55 2.23
CA CYS A 68 4.80 5.13 2.01
C CYS A 68 4.50 4.74 0.55
N LEU A 69 3.41 5.25 -0.02
CA LEU A 69 3.03 4.97 -1.41
C LEU A 69 3.82 5.82 -2.41
N THR A 70 4.00 7.12 -2.13
CA THR A 70 4.58 8.08 -3.07
C THR A 70 6.03 7.78 -3.46
N ARG A 71 6.82 7.09 -2.61
CA ARG A 71 8.19 6.67 -2.97
C ARG A 71 8.22 5.75 -4.17
N GLY A 72 7.53 4.61 -4.09
CA GLY A 72 7.46 3.67 -5.21
C GLY A 72 6.78 4.27 -6.44
N LEU A 73 5.78 5.15 -6.26
CA LEU A 73 5.18 5.87 -7.40
C LEU A 73 6.20 6.80 -8.08
N SER A 74 7.08 7.45 -7.32
CA SER A 74 8.12 8.32 -7.85
C SER A 74 9.14 7.55 -8.69
N ASP A 75 9.56 6.37 -8.24
CA ASP A 75 10.48 5.51 -8.99
C ASP A 75 9.88 5.06 -10.33
N ILE A 76 8.63 4.62 -10.31
CA ILE A 76 7.91 4.23 -11.53
C ILE A 76 7.79 5.41 -12.49
N ALA A 77 7.45 6.60 -11.97
CA ALA A 77 7.37 7.81 -12.79
C ALA A 77 8.74 8.22 -13.38
N ALA A 78 9.82 8.09 -12.62
CA ALA A 78 11.18 8.39 -13.08
C ALA A 78 11.64 7.47 -14.24
N MET A 79 11.12 6.23 -14.28
CA MET A 79 11.34 5.28 -15.37
C MET A 79 10.34 5.44 -16.54
N GLY A 80 9.47 6.47 -16.50
CA GLY A 80 8.45 6.71 -17.53
C GLY A 80 7.25 5.76 -17.47
N GLY A 81 7.07 5.04 -16.36
CA GLY A 81 6.01 4.04 -16.18
C GLY A 81 4.66 4.62 -15.75
N GLN A 82 3.60 3.87 -16.02
CA GLN A 82 2.26 4.14 -15.53
C GLN A 82 1.90 3.17 -14.39
N PRO A 83 1.62 3.64 -13.17
CA PRO A 83 1.24 2.77 -12.05
C PRO A 83 -0.10 2.04 -12.27
N VAL A 84 -0.06 0.70 -12.12
CA VAL A 84 -1.23 -0.18 -12.32
C VAL A 84 -1.78 -0.74 -11.00
N ALA A 85 -0.91 -1.12 -10.07
CA ALA A 85 -1.24 -1.70 -8.77
C ALA A 85 -0.13 -1.39 -7.75
N ALA A 86 -0.44 -1.54 -6.47
CA ALA A 86 0.52 -1.47 -5.38
C ALA A 86 0.28 -2.63 -4.42
N PHE A 87 1.37 -3.15 -3.83
CA PHE A 87 1.33 -4.16 -2.79
C PHE A 87 1.70 -3.52 -1.45
N LEU A 88 1.02 -3.91 -0.38
CA LEU A 88 1.25 -3.39 0.96
C LEU A 88 1.60 -4.53 1.92
N SER A 89 2.86 -4.55 2.36
CA SER A 89 3.32 -5.37 3.49
C SER A 89 3.35 -4.49 4.73
N LEU A 90 2.55 -4.82 5.74
CA LEU A 90 2.34 -3.96 6.91
C LEU A 90 2.60 -4.73 8.21
N ALA A 91 3.55 -4.25 9.01
CA ALA A 91 3.80 -4.70 10.37
C ALA A 91 3.37 -3.62 11.37
N LEU A 92 2.57 -3.99 12.37
CA LEU A 92 1.99 -3.06 13.34
C LEU A 92 2.32 -3.46 14.77
N PRO A 93 2.69 -2.52 15.66
CA PRO A 93 2.75 -2.78 17.09
C PRO A 93 1.38 -3.21 17.62
N GLY A 94 1.33 -4.25 18.46
CA GLY A 94 0.06 -4.77 19.00
C GLY A 94 -0.71 -3.74 19.85
N ASN A 95 -0.02 -2.78 20.45
CA ASN A 95 -0.61 -1.70 21.24
C ASN A 95 -1.05 -0.48 20.41
N LEU A 96 -0.86 -0.47 19.09
CA LEU A 96 -1.22 0.67 18.25
C LEU A 96 -2.74 0.91 18.21
N ALA A 97 -3.18 2.18 18.20
CA ALA A 97 -4.60 2.48 18.05
C ALA A 97 -5.10 2.13 16.63
N GLN A 98 -6.25 1.47 16.50
CA GLN A 98 -6.84 1.18 15.18
C GLN A 98 -7.09 2.45 14.37
N SER A 99 -7.45 3.56 15.03
CA SER A 99 -7.63 4.86 14.38
C SER A 99 -6.36 5.36 13.69
N TRP A 100 -5.17 5.01 14.19
CA TRP A 100 -3.92 5.32 13.52
C TRP A 100 -3.81 4.56 12.19
N VAL A 101 -4.10 3.26 12.20
CA VAL A 101 -4.08 2.40 11.01
C VAL A 101 -5.09 2.88 9.96
N ASP A 102 -6.29 3.24 10.40
CA ASP A 102 -7.35 3.74 9.51
C ASP A 102 -6.94 5.05 8.81
N ARG A 103 -6.29 5.95 9.55
CA ARG A 103 -5.79 7.22 9.02
C ARG A 103 -4.57 7.00 8.12
N PHE A 104 -3.71 6.03 8.43
CA PHE A 104 -2.61 5.64 7.54
C PHE A 104 -3.13 5.17 6.18
N LEU A 105 -4.19 4.37 6.14
CA LEU A 105 -4.81 3.91 4.89
C LEU A 105 -5.54 5.02 4.10
N GLN A 106 -5.81 6.17 4.71
CA GLN A 106 -6.47 7.32 4.07
C GLN A 106 -5.50 8.28 3.36
N GLY A 107 -4.20 8.19 3.65
CA GLY A 107 -3.16 9.01 3.03
C GLY A 107 -2.54 8.35 1.82
#